data_AF-A0AAV9XAH6-F1
#
_entry.id   AF-A0AAV9XAH6-F1
#
_cell.length_a   1.000
_cell.length_b   1.000
_cell.length_c   1.000
_cell.angle_alpha   90.00
_cell.angle_beta   90.00
_cell.angle_gamma   90.00
#
_symmetry.space_group_name_H-M   'P 1'
#
loop_
_entity.id
_entity.type
_entity.pdbx_description
1 polymer ?
#
loop_
_entity_poly.entity_id
_entity_poly.type
_entity_poly.pdbx_seq_one_letter_code
_entity_poly.pdbx_strand_id
1 'polypeptide(L)'
;MPPPRNRNPQLESLLNPTHPPAYATFEDQSESRGATSVDERGYTSEQTIQYYRTLRCAIFATVAIAFMYFCTISLPVLFKQLRSHQDHNWDRNHTAPAPIVTCPPCLTCPPEAPPPPPSPFQKFNDVPQPGSTYILTDSETGLVITYSNTGEVTLTRYRSSPDQQWTCREQDGWLGFSITPPGRSAVYLGFMNPPTLRCTAPRIQFNEMFSVVKRAGWGFRVYLRDGQALRPLGKDADGNLARVGASNIWWGFTRVDWASDQDAQKEGLDGV
;
A
#
# COMPACT_ATOMS: atom_id res chain seq x y z
N MET A 1 11.74 -8.72 54.38
CA MET A 1 11.63 -7.25 54.20
C MET A 1 12.71 -6.80 53.24
N PRO A 2 12.38 -6.25 52.07
CA PRO A 2 13.40 -5.70 51.16
C PRO A 2 13.82 -4.28 51.62
N PRO A 3 15.07 -3.86 51.34
CA PRO A 3 15.59 -2.56 51.76
C PRO A 3 14.99 -1.40 50.94
N PRO A 4 14.93 -0.18 51.50
CA PRO A 4 14.33 0.98 50.86
C PRO A 4 15.14 1.46 49.66
N ARG A 5 14.41 1.73 48.56
CA ARG A 5 14.95 2.25 47.30
C ARG A 5 15.33 3.72 47.46
N ASN A 6 16.62 4.02 47.33
CA ASN A 6 17.18 5.37 47.31
C ASN A 6 16.67 6.12 46.05
N ARG A 7 15.82 7.14 46.21
CA ARG A 7 15.37 8.01 45.12
C ARG A 7 16.36 9.16 44.96
N ASN A 8 16.95 9.23 43.77
CA ASN A 8 17.86 10.29 43.37
C ASN A 8 17.08 11.59 43.06
N PRO A 9 17.29 12.69 43.80
CA PRO A 9 16.48 13.92 43.67
C PRO A 9 16.83 14.79 42.45
N GLN A 10 17.76 14.39 41.57
CA GLN A 10 18.14 15.20 40.41
C GLN A 10 17.27 15.05 39.15
N LEU A 11 16.30 14.12 39.11
CA LEU A 11 15.48 13.89 37.91
C LEU A 11 14.13 14.62 37.88
N GLU A 12 13.73 15.34 38.94
CA GLU A 12 12.43 16.04 38.98
C GLU A 12 12.45 17.46 38.39
N SER A 13 13.59 17.96 37.90
CA SER A 13 13.68 19.34 37.35
C SER A 13 13.38 19.48 35.84
N LEU A 14 13.13 18.38 35.12
CA LEU A 14 12.93 18.40 33.65
C LEU A 14 11.46 18.38 33.21
N LEU A 15 10.50 18.44 34.13
CA LEU A 15 9.07 18.41 33.82
C LEU A 15 8.37 19.66 34.38
N ASN A 16 8.76 20.85 33.88
CA ASN A 16 7.97 22.05 34.10
C ASN A 16 7.90 22.90 32.81
N PRO A 17 6.82 22.81 32.02
CA PRO A 17 6.64 23.62 30.83
C PRO A 17 5.83 24.87 31.19
N THR A 18 6.51 25.92 31.68
CA THR A 18 5.87 27.22 31.91
C THR A 18 6.76 28.37 31.45
N HIS A 19 7.34 28.28 30.25
CA HIS A 19 7.82 29.47 29.55
C HIS A 19 7.70 29.28 28.03
N PRO A 20 7.04 30.21 27.30
CA PRO A 20 7.16 30.26 25.85
C PRO A 20 8.59 30.67 25.47
N PRO A 21 9.21 30.04 24.45
CA PRO A 21 10.52 30.47 24.00
C PRO A 21 10.45 31.88 23.43
N ALA A 22 11.36 32.73 23.89
CA ALA A 22 11.59 34.05 23.34
C ALA A 22 11.96 33.93 21.86
N TYR A 23 11.17 34.55 21.00
CA TYR A 23 11.51 34.77 19.61
C TYR A 23 12.72 35.71 19.56
N ALA A 24 13.90 35.16 19.25
CA ALA A 24 15.04 35.94 18.85
C ALA A 24 14.76 36.47 17.43
N THR A 25 14.40 37.74 17.34
CA THR A 25 14.37 38.51 16.11
C THR A 25 15.81 38.59 15.59
N PHE A 26 16.12 37.77 14.58
CA PHE A 26 17.39 37.84 13.88
C PHE A 26 17.28 38.99 12.87
N GLU A 27 17.77 40.17 13.24
CA GLU A 27 17.88 41.31 12.35
C GLU A 27 18.84 40.98 11.21
N ASP A 28 18.33 41.24 10.02
CA ASP A 28 18.99 41.22 8.73
C ASP A 28 20.08 42.31 8.68
N GLN A 29 21.34 41.89 8.62
CA GLN A 29 22.44 42.70 8.12
C GLN A 29 23.34 41.82 7.25
N SER A 30 22.85 41.46 6.07
CA SER A 30 23.73 41.04 4.97
C SER A 30 23.82 42.16 3.94
N GLU A 31 24.73 43.08 4.26
CA GLU A 31 25.21 44.16 3.44
C GLU A 31 25.67 43.64 2.07
N SER A 32 24.94 44.04 1.02
CA SER A 32 25.19 43.66 -0.36
C SER A 32 26.50 44.28 -0.88
N ARG A 33 27.62 43.58 -0.74
CA ARG A 33 28.80 43.83 -1.56
C ARG A 33 28.61 43.17 -2.92
N GLY A 34 28.11 43.97 -3.87
CA GLY A 34 28.09 43.65 -5.28
C GLY A 34 29.51 43.48 -5.83
N ALA A 35 30.04 42.27 -5.75
CA ALA A 35 31.15 41.85 -6.59
C ALA A 35 30.54 41.16 -7.82
N THR A 36 30.41 41.90 -8.92
CA THR A 36 30.18 41.32 -10.25
C THR A 36 31.40 40.47 -10.63
N SER A 37 31.37 39.21 -10.22
CA SER A 37 32.26 38.17 -10.73
C SER A 37 31.88 37.95 -12.20
N VAL A 38 32.75 38.45 -13.09
CA VAL A 38 32.71 38.18 -14.51
C VAL A 38 33.40 36.84 -14.73
N ASP A 39 32.68 35.85 -15.25
CA ASP A 39 33.27 34.57 -15.70
C ASP A 39 34.24 34.85 -16.86
N GLU A 40 35.28 34.03 -17.05
CA GLU A 40 36.35 34.21 -18.06
C GLU A 40 35.83 34.31 -19.51
N ARG A 41 34.54 34.04 -19.74
CA ARG A 41 33.85 34.19 -21.03
C ARG A 41 33.14 35.54 -21.22
N GLY A 42 33.27 36.47 -20.28
CA GLY A 42 32.76 37.85 -20.40
C GLY A 42 31.24 38.02 -20.24
N TYR A 43 30.52 36.99 -19.78
CA TYR A 43 29.08 37.07 -19.53
C TYR A 43 28.80 37.54 -18.09
N THR A 44 27.89 38.51 -17.94
CA THR A 44 27.41 38.94 -16.62
C THR A 44 26.43 37.91 -16.06
N SER A 45 26.41 37.72 -14.74
CA SER A 45 25.55 36.75 -14.04
C SER A 45 24.06 36.94 -14.38
N GLU A 46 23.62 38.17 -14.62
CA GLU A 46 22.25 38.48 -15.03
C GLU A 46 21.90 37.95 -16.43
N GLN A 47 22.81 38.04 -17.39
CA GLN A 47 22.59 37.50 -18.74
C GLN A 47 22.45 35.97 -18.70
N THR A 48 23.24 35.29 -17.88
CA THR A 48 23.16 33.85 -17.68
C THR A 48 21.82 33.45 -17.05
N ILE A 49 21.34 34.16 -16.02
CA ILE A 49 20.05 33.90 -15.39
C ILE A 49 18.89 34.11 -16.38
N GLN A 50 18.93 35.20 -17.16
CA GLN A 50 17.91 35.49 -18.16
C GLN A 50 17.89 34.46 -19.29
N TYR A 51 19.07 33.97 -19.72
CA TYR A 51 19.19 32.89 -20.68
C TYR A 51 18.53 31.60 -20.16
N TYR A 52 18.83 31.18 -18.92
CA TYR A 52 18.23 29.96 -18.34
C TYR A 52 16.72 30.06 -18.14
N ARG A 53 16.19 31.24 -17.77
CA ARG A 53 14.74 31.48 -17.68
C ARG A 53 14.08 31.32 -19.05
N THR A 54 14.64 31.96 -20.07
CA THR A 54 14.13 31.88 -21.45
C THR A 54 14.19 30.46 -21.99
N LEU A 55 15.31 29.75 -21.76
CA LEU A 55 15.49 28.37 -22.18
C LEU A 55 14.49 27.43 -21.49
N ARG A 56 14.25 27.60 -20.17
CA ARG A 56 13.23 26.83 -19.44
C ARG A 56 11.84 27.07 -20.02
N CYS A 57 11.45 28.33 -20.26
CA CYS A 57 10.16 28.65 -20.87
C CYS A 57 10.01 28.03 -22.27
N ALA A 58 11.06 28.07 -23.09
CA ALA A 58 11.05 27.44 -24.41
C ALA A 58 10.86 25.92 -24.34
N ILE A 59 11.53 25.24 -23.40
CA ILE A 59 11.39 23.79 -23.19
C ILE A 59 9.97 23.43 -22.73
N PHE A 60 9.39 24.19 -21.79
CA PHE A 60 8.01 23.94 -21.36
C PHE A 60 7.00 24.16 -22.50
N ALA A 61 7.20 25.19 -23.31
CA ALA A 61 6.34 25.47 -24.46
C ALA A 61 6.40 24.33 -25.50
N THR A 62 7.59 23.83 -25.84
CA THR A 62 7.73 22.74 -26.82
C THR A 62 7.14 21.43 -26.32
N VAL A 63 7.33 21.10 -25.04
CA VAL A 63 6.70 19.91 -24.41
C VAL A 63 5.19 20.02 -24.39
N ALA A 64 4.63 21.19 -24.05
CA ALA A 64 3.19 21.42 -24.05
C ALA A 64 2.59 21.30 -25.46
N ILE A 65 3.23 21.87 -26.48
CA ILE A 65 2.80 21.76 -27.89
C ILE A 65 2.84 20.30 -28.34
N ALA A 66 3.92 19.57 -28.04
CA ALA A 66 4.05 18.15 -28.39
C ALA A 66 2.97 17.28 -27.71
N PHE A 67 2.66 17.57 -26.43
CA PHE A 67 1.59 16.88 -25.71
C PHE A 67 0.22 17.16 -26.32
N MET A 68 -0.08 18.42 -26.66
CA MET A 68 -1.34 18.79 -27.34
C MET A 68 -1.45 18.11 -28.71
N TYR A 69 -0.36 18.04 -29.48
CA TYR A 69 -0.34 17.34 -30.76
C TYR A 69 -0.58 15.83 -30.61
N PHE A 70 0.02 15.21 -29.60
CA PHE A 70 -0.20 13.80 -29.28
C PHE A 70 -1.64 13.53 -28.81
N CYS A 71 -2.19 14.38 -27.96
CA CYS A 71 -3.57 14.25 -27.48
C CYS A 71 -4.60 14.42 -28.61
N THR A 72 -4.38 15.36 -29.54
CA THR A 72 -5.35 15.62 -30.61
C THR A 72 -5.29 14.60 -31.74
N ILE A 73 -4.13 14.03 -32.05
CA ILE A 73 -3.97 13.13 -33.20
C ILE A 73 -3.95 11.66 -32.78
N SER A 74 -3.21 11.30 -31.73
CA SER A 74 -2.98 9.90 -31.38
C SER A 74 -4.12 9.29 -30.56
N LEU A 75 -4.76 10.06 -29.67
CA LEU A 75 -5.88 9.56 -28.87
C LEU A 75 -7.07 9.09 -29.71
N PRO A 76 -7.61 9.85 -30.70
CA PRO A 76 -8.80 9.40 -31.45
C PRO A 76 -8.55 8.14 -32.29
N VAL A 77 -7.31 7.91 -32.76
CA VAL A 77 -6.95 6.68 -33.49
C VAL A 77 -6.90 5.48 -32.54
N LEU A 78 -6.32 5.64 -31.35
CA LEU A 78 -6.27 4.59 -30.33
C LEU A 78 -7.66 4.23 -29.81
N PHE A 79 -8.52 5.23 -29.58
CA PHE A 79 -9.91 5.01 -29.15
C PHE A 79 -10.76 4.28 -30.20
N LYS A 80 -10.53 4.52 -31.51
CA LYS A 80 -11.19 3.76 -32.58
C LYS A 80 -10.78 2.28 -32.58
N GLN A 81 -9.50 1.98 -32.34
CA GLN A 81 -9.00 0.60 -32.26
C GLN A 81 -9.53 -0.15 -31.03
N LEU A 82 -9.57 0.51 -29.87
CA LEU A 82 -10.08 -0.10 -28.64
C LEU A 82 -11.58 -0.39 -28.71
N ARG A 83 -12.37 0.48 -29.34
CA ARG A 83 -13.82 0.26 -29.50
C ARG A 83 -14.12 -0.93 -30.42
N SER A 84 -13.37 -1.10 -31.51
CA SER A 84 -13.52 -2.24 -32.42
C SER A 84 -13.22 -3.60 -31.76
N HIS A 85 -12.39 -3.63 -30.72
CA HIS A 85 -12.04 -4.87 -30.03
C HIS A 85 -13.05 -5.23 -28.91
N GLN A 86 -13.87 -4.28 -28.47
CA GLN A 86 -14.80 -4.49 -27.36
C GLN A 86 -16.15 -5.07 -27.81
N ASP A 87 -16.56 -4.80 -29.06
CA ASP A 87 -17.83 -5.27 -29.62
C ASP A 87 -17.82 -6.75 -30.06
N HIS A 88 -16.67 -7.43 -30.06
CA HIS A 88 -16.56 -8.85 -30.44
C HIS A 88 -16.52 -9.85 -29.28
N ASN A 89 -16.52 -9.38 -28.02
CA ASN A 89 -16.38 -10.27 -26.86
C ASN A 89 -17.67 -10.44 -26.03
N TRP A 90 -18.75 -9.73 -26.37
CA TRP A 90 -20.00 -9.82 -25.60
C TRP A 90 -20.81 -11.10 -25.90
N ASP A 91 -20.77 -11.61 -27.13
CA ASP A 91 -21.66 -12.71 -27.55
C ASP A 91 -21.19 -14.13 -27.15
N ARG A 92 -20.01 -14.28 -26.52
CA ARG A 92 -19.44 -15.61 -26.26
C ARG A 92 -19.76 -16.21 -24.87
N ASN A 93 -20.50 -15.49 -24.02
CA ASN A 93 -20.79 -15.94 -22.64
C ASN A 93 -22.26 -16.33 -22.36
N HIS A 94 -23.11 -16.41 -23.37
CA HIS A 94 -24.41 -17.07 -23.25
C HIS A 94 -24.28 -18.57 -23.49
N THR A 95 -23.55 -19.25 -22.61
CA THR A 95 -23.55 -20.71 -22.52
C THR A 95 -24.96 -21.14 -22.09
N ALA A 96 -25.64 -21.86 -22.97
CA ALA A 96 -26.93 -22.48 -22.70
C ALA A 96 -26.88 -23.28 -21.38
N PRO A 97 -27.97 -23.31 -20.59
CA PRO A 97 -28.03 -24.15 -19.41
C PRO A 97 -27.73 -25.59 -19.80
N ALA A 98 -26.75 -26.21 -19.13
CA ALA A 98 -26.41 -27.61 -19.36
C ALA A 98 -27.66 -28.47 -19.18
N PRO A 99 -27.87 -29.48 -20.05
CA PRO A 99 -28.98 -30.42 -19.88
C PRO A 99 -28.86 -31.09 -18.51
N ILE A 100 -29.95 -31.05 -17.74
CA ILE A 100 -30.08 -31.75 -16.47
C ILE A 100 -29.99 -33.24 -16.78
N VAL A 101 -28.80 -33.83 -16.59
CA VAL A 101 -28.61 -35.27 -16.63
C VAL A 101 -29.23 -35.83 -15.36
N THR A 102 -30.50 -36.21 -15.44
CA THR A 102 -31.16 -37.03 -14.42
C THR A 102 -30.48 -38.40 -14.40
N CYS A 103 -29.54 -38.58 -13.48
CA CYS A 103 -29.00 -39.89 -13.18
C CYS A 103 -30.14 -40.79 -12.65
N PRO A 104 -30.27 -42.04 -13.16
CA PRO A 104 -31.19 -43.01 -12.59
C PRO A 104 -30.84 -43.27 -11.11
N PRO A 105 -31.80 -43.67 -10.27
CA PRO A 105 -31.62 -43.83 -8.84
C PRO A 105 -30.57 -44.91 -8.55
N CYS A 106 -29.33 -44.50 -8.32
CA CYS A 106 -28.30 -45.34 -7.74
C CYS A 106 -28.64 -45.53 -6.26
N LEU A 107 -29.20 -46.70 -5.93
CA LEU A 107 -29.69 -47.10 -4.61
C LEU A 107 -28.62 -47.25 -3.51
N THR A 108 -27.40 -46.75 -3.71
CA THR A 108 -26.33 -46.77 -2.70
C THR A 108 -25.29 -45.68 -2.98
N CYS A 109 -25.68 -44.40 -2.91
CA CYS A 109 -24.70 -43.34 -2.69
C CYS A 109 -24.25 -43.45 -1.22
N PRO A 110 -22.93 -43.56 -0.94
CA PRO A 110 -22.41 -43.39 0.41
C PRO A 110 -22.95 -42.07 0.99
N PRO A 111 -23.30 -42.02 2.29
CA PRO A 111 -23.77 -40.79 2.91
C PRO A 111 -22.78 -39.68 2.58
N GLU A 112 -23.28 -38.68 1.85
CA GLU A 112 -22.51 -37.50 1.45
C GLU A 112 -21.89 -36.92 2.72
N ALA A 113 -20.56 -36.95 2.79
CA ALA A 113 -19.84 -36.41 3.94
C ALA A 113 -20.36 -34.98 4.16
N PRO A 114 -20.71 -34.59 5.40
CA PRO A 114 -21.21 -33.25 5.67
C PRO A 114 -20.27 -32.25 5.00
N PRO A 115 -20.80 -31.24 4.29
CA PRO A 115 -19.97 -30.29 3.58
C PRO A 115 -18.90 -29.77 4.56
N PRO A 116 -17.62 -29.72 4.15
CA PRO A 116 -16.57 -29.25 5.04
C PRO A 116 -17.00 -27.90 5.61
N PRO A 117 -16.78 -27.64 6.91
CA PRO A 117 -17.18 -26.39 7.52
C PRO A 117 -16.67 -25.23 6.66
N PRO A 118 -17.50 -24.19 6.41
CA PRO A 118 -17.10 -23.07 5.60
C PRO A 118 -15.78 -22.54 6.15
N SER A 119 -14.77 -22.51 5.27
CA SER A 119 -13.45 -22.04 5.61
C SER A 119 -13.57 -20.70 6.34
N PRO A 120 -12.95 -20.51 7.52
CA PRO A 120 -13.07 -19.27 8.29
C PRO A 120 -12.63 -18.02 7.49
N PHE A 121 -11.96 -18.26 6.36
CA PHE A 121 -11.55 -17.27 5.39
C PHE A 121 -12.66 -16.79 4.43
N GLN A 122 -13.93 -17.15 4.62
CA GLN A 122 -15.01 -16.66 3.75
C GLN A 122 -15.25 -15.13 3.83
N LYS A 123 -14.55 -14.42 4.72
CA LYS A 123 -14.63 -12.96 4.92
C LYS A 123 -13.44 -12.20 4.33
N PHE A 124 -13.07 -12.44 3.06
CA PHE A 124 -12.01 -11.70 2.37
C PHE A 124 -12.43 -10.30 1.86
N ASN A 125 -13.53 -9.75 2.36
CA ASN A 125 -14.24 -8.67 1.66
C ASN A 125 -14.37 -7.38 2.45
N ASP A 126 -13.69 -7.28 3.59
CA ASP A 126 -13.76 -6.14 4.49
C ASP A 126 -13.03 -4.95 3.88
N VAL A 127 -13.70 -3.78 3.87
CA VAL A 127 -13.07 -2.56 3.35
C VAL A 127 -12.01 -2.11 4.35
N PRO A 128 -10.73 -1.92 3.94
CA PRO A 128 -9.70 -1.49 4.86
C PRO A 128 -10.01 -0.09 5.40
N GLN A 129 -10.20 -0.04 6.71
CA GLN A 129 -10.43 1.17 7.48
C GLN A 129 -9.20 1.50 8.34
N PRO A 130 -8.77 2.77 8.40
CA PRO A 130 -7.68 3.20 9.27
C PRO A 130 -7.92 2.83 10.73
N GLY A 131 -6.88 2.38 11.42
CA GLY A 131 -6.93 1.94 12.82
C GLY A 131 -7.28 0.46 13.02
N SER A 132 -7.84 -0.21 12.01
CA SER A 132 -8.16 -1.63 12.07
C SER A 132 -6.99 -2.51 11.62
N THR A 133 -6.98 -3.77 12.07
CA THR A 133 -5.97 -4.77 11.70
C THR A 133 -6.56 -5.80 10.75
N TYR A 134 -5.78 -6.20 9.74
CA TYR A 134 -6.23 -7.09 8.68
C TYR A 134 -5.23 -8.20 8.41
N ILE A 135 -5.76 -9.33 7.93
CA ILE A 135 -5.01 -10.32 7.18
C ILE A 135 -5.17 -10.02 5.70
N LEU A 136 -4.05 -9.88 4.99
CA LEU A 136 -4.03 -9.60 3.54
C LEU A 136 -3.79 -10.91 2.80
N THR A 137 -4.79 -11.37 2.06
CA THR A 137 -4.78 -12.68 1.40
C THR A 137 -4.67 -12.53 -0.11
N ASP A 138 -3.74 -13.27 -0.71
CA ASP A 138 -3.74 -13.52 -2.14
C ASP A 138 -4.95 -14.39 -2.48
N SER A 139 -5.83 -13.85 -3.30
CA SER A 139 -7.08 -14.50 -3.65
C SER A 139 -6.98 -15.82 -4.40
N GLU A 140 -5.90 -16.00 -5.16
CA GLU A 140 -5.74 -17.16 -6.04
C GLU A 140 -5.22 -18.34 -5.23
N THR A 141 -4.28 -18.06 -4.33
CA THR A 141 -3.56 -19.09 -3.57
C THR A 141 -4.08 -19.28 -2.15
N GLY A 142 -4.84 -18.30 -1.63
CA GLY A 142 -5.24 -18.26 -0.22
C GLY A 142 -4.08 -18.00 0.74
N LEU A 143 -2.87 -17.73 0.23
CA LEU A 143 -1.70 -17.40 1.05
C LEU A 143 -1.79 -15.96 1.53
N VAL A 144 -1.16 -15.67 2.67
CA VAL A 144 -1.24 -14.36 3.32
C VAL A 144 0.11 -13.65 3.29
N ILE A 145 0.06 -12.33 3.16
CA ILE A 145 1.25 -11.47 3.24
C ILE A 145 1.82 -11.59 4.65
N THR A 146 3.07 -12.02 4.74
CA THR A 146 3.77 -12.34 5.98
C THR A 146 5.07 -11.54 6.06
N TYR A 147 5.29 -10.88 7.19
CA TYR A 147 6.50 -10.16 7.52
C TYR A 147 7.60 -11.10 8.03
N SER A 148 8.84 -10.94 7.57
CA SER A 148 10.00 -11.56 8.20
C SER A 148 10.72 -10.57 9.12
N ASN A 149 11.40 -11.05 10.16
CA ASN A 149 12.17 -10.22 11.10
C ASN A 149 13.32 -9.41 10.47
N THR A 150 13.69 -9.70 9.22
CA THR A 150 14.67 -8.97 8.41
C THR A 150 14.03 -7.92 7.49
N GLY A 151 12.70 -7.76 7.52
CA GLY A 151 11.96 -6.80 6.70
C GLY A 151 11.59 -7.31 5.30
N GLU A 152 11.77 -8.60 5.03
CA GLU A 152 11.27 -9.22 3.81
C GLU A 152 9.77 -9.49 3.95
N VAL A 153 9.10 -9.59 2.80
CA VAL A 153 7.67 -9.84 2.76
C VAL A 153 7.41 -10.98 1.79
N THR A 154 6.77 -12.04 2.28
CA THR A 154 6.50 -13.26 1.52
C THR A 154 5.04 -13.68 1.64
N LEU A 155 4.60 -14.61 0.79
CA LEU A 155 3.30 -15.25 0.92
C LEU A 155 3.46 -16.59 1.64
N THR A 156 2.74 -16.78 2.74
CA THR A 156 2.77 -18.04 3.50
C THR A 156 1.36 -18.50 3.87
N ARG A 157 1.21 -19.73 4.34
CA ARG A 157 -0.08 -20.20 4.90
C ARG A 157 -0.39 -19.39 6.16
N TYR A 158 -1.65 -19.00 6.34
CA TYR A 158 -2.10 -18.36 7.57
C TYR A 158 -1.87 -19.24 8.80
N ARG A 159 -1.34 -18.64 9.87
CA ARG A 159 -1.00 -19.30 11.15
C ARG A 159 -1.45 -18.50 12.36
N SER A 160 -2.35 -17.52 12.17
CA SER A 160 -2.80 -16.60 13.22
C SER A 160 -1.65 -15.93 13.99
N SER A 161 -0.56 -15.63 13.26
CA SER A 161 0.66 -15.09 13.87
C SER A 161 0.68 -13.56 13.75
N PRO A 162 1.26 -12.83 14.73
CA PRO A 162 1.35 -11.37 14.69
C PRO A 162 2.09 -10.84 13.46
N ASP A 163 2.99 -11.64 12.86
CA ASP A 163 3.72 -11.31 11.63
C ASP A 163 2.86 -11.33 10.34
N GLN A 164 1.58 -11.75 10.46
CA GLN A 164 0.59 -11.76 9.38
C GLN A 164 -0.52 -10.72 9.59
N GLN A 165 -0.46 -9.97 10.69
CA GLN A 165 -1.46 -8.98 11.09
C GLN A 165 -1.00 -7.57 10.75
N TRP A 166 -1.70 -6.94 9.81
CA TRP A 166 -1.33 -5.63 9.27
C TRP A 166 -2.30 -4.55 9.77
N THR A 167 -1.81 -3.63 10.58
CA THR A 167 -2.59 -2.46 11.00
C THR A 167 -2.68 -1.46 9.85
N CYS A 168 -3.89 -1.14 9.42
CA CYS A 168 -4.17 -0.11 8.44
C CYS A 168 -4.00 1.28 9.09
N ARG A 169 -3.28 2.16 8.42
CA ARG A 169 -3.00 3.54 8.82
C ARG A 169 -3.39 4.46 7.66
N GLU A 170 -3.65 5.72 7.96
CA GLU A 170 -3.90 6.74 6.95
C GLU A 170 -2.93 7.90 7.13
N GLN A 171 -2.42 8.42 6.00
CA GLN A 171 -1.66 9.66 5.95
C GLN A 171 -1.97 10.39 4.65
N ASP A 172 -2.44 11.63 4.75
CA ASP A 172 -2.74 12.51 3.60
C ASP A 172 -3.73 11.87 2.59
N GLY A 173 -4.73 11.13 3.07
CA GLY A 173 -5.71 10.42 2.24
C GLY A 173 -5.20 9.12 1.60
N TRP A 174 -3.97 8.71 1.92
CA TRP A 174 -3.39 7.44 1.47
C TRP A 174 -3.40 6.41 2.59
N LEU A 175 -3.64 5.15 2.25
CA LEU A 175 -3.53 4.06 3.21
C LEU A 175 -2.07 3.60 3.33
N GLY A 176 -1.68 3.17 4.51
CA GLY A 176 -0.45 2.45 4.78
C GLY A 176 -0.75 1.19 5.59
N PHE A 177 0.06 0.15 5.44
CA PHE A 177 -0.07 -1.08 6.22
C PHE A 177 1.17 -1.25 7.06
N SER A 178 1.00 -1.29 8.38
CA SER A 178 2.11 -1.38 9.32
C SER A 178 2.05 -2.65 10.15
N ILE A 179 3.21 -3.07 10.62
CA ILE A 179 3.35 -4.13 11.61
C ILE A 179 4.27 -3.63 12.72
N THR A 180 4.08 -4.10 13.95
CA THR A 180 4.95 -3.76 15.09
C THR A 180 5.67 -5.00 15.57
N PRO A 181 6.92 -5.25 15.11
CA PRO A 181 7.68 -6.40 15.55
C PRO A 181 7.97 -6.32 17.07
N PRO A 182 8.08 -7.46 17.78
CA PRO A 182 8.37 -7.45 19.20
C PRO A 182 9.64 -6.65 19.55
N GLY A 183 9.50 -5.70 20.47
CA GLY A 183 10.61 -4.85 20.93
C GLY A 183 11.11 -3.81 19.92
N ARG A 184 10.36 -3.57 18.81
CA ARG A 184 10.72 -2.57 17.80
C ARG A 184 9.56 -1.59 17.55
N SER A 185 9.89 -0.47 16.94
CA SER A 185 8.88 0.46 16.43
C SER A 185 8.13 -0.13 15.23
N ALA A 186 6.95 0.39 14.96
CA ALA A 186 6.17 0.00 13.79
C ALA A 186 6.95 0.26 12.49
N VAL A 187 6.88 -0.68 11.56
CA VAL A 187 7.43 -0.57 10.21
C VAL A 187 6.31 -0.72 9.19
N TYR A 188 6.47 -0.05 8.05
CA TYR A 188 5.45 0.07 7.02
C TYR A 188 5.79 -0.77 5.80
N LEU A 189 4.77 -1.45 5.27
CA LEU A 189 4.80 -2.17 4.02
C LEU A 189 4.98 -1.17 2.87
N GLY A 190 5.86 -1.46 1.94
CA GLY A 190 6.12 -0.65 0.76
C GLY A 190 6.95 -1.41 -0.24
N PHE A 191 7.55 -0.72 -1.21
CA PHE A 191 8.48 -1.33 -2.16
C PHE A 191 9.82 -0.57 -2.21
N MET A 192 10.88 -1.26 -2.60
CA MET A 192 12.20 -0.64 -2.85
C MET A 192 12.59 -0.75 -4.33
N ASN A 193 13.82 -0.41 -4.68
CA ASN A 193 14.41 -0.75 -5.98
C ASN A 193 15.42 -1.90 -5.76
N PRO A 194 15.27 -3.07 -6.43
CA PRO A 194 14.24 -3.45 -7.39
C PRO A 194 12.83 -3.46 -6.78
N PRO A 195 11.73 -3.39 -7.59
CA PRO A 195 10.35 -3.11 -7.16
C PRO A 195 9.69 -4.18 -6.28
N THR A 196 10.48 -4.99 -5.59
CA THR A 196 10.07 -5.99 -4.61
C THR A 196 9.50 -5.32 -3.36
N LEU A 197 8.46 -5.94 -2.82
CA LEU A 197 7.78 -5.52 -1.61
C LEU A 197 8.67 -5.77 -0.39
N ARG A 198 8.73 -4.79 0.52
CA ARG A 198 9.57 -4.80 1.73
C ARG A 198 8.80 -4.11 2.86
N CYS A 199 9.24 -4.35 4.10
CA CYS A 199 8.63 -3.75 5.28
C CYS A 199 9.71 -3.26 6.24
N THR A 200 10.27 -2.08 5.94
CA THR A 200 11.43 -1.54 6.66
C THR A 200 11.31 -0.05 6.98
N ALA A 201 10.36 0.66 6.36
CA ALA A 201 10.22 2.10 6.53
C ALA A 201 9.61 2.42 7.92
N PRO A 202 10.17 3.37 8.68
CA PRO A 202 9.65 3.73 10.01
C PRO A 202 8.44 4.68 9.98
N ARG A 203 8.08 5.16 8.79
CA ARG A 203 6.96 6.08 8.55
C ARG A 203 6.43 5.86 7.14
N ILE A 204 5.18 6.24 6.88
CA ILE A 204 4.61 6.18 5.53
C ILE A 204 5.33 7.22 4.67
N GLN A 205 6.07 6.77 3.65
CA GLN A 205 6.54 7.60 2.56
C GLN A 205 5.79 7.23 1.28
N PHE A 206 6.17 7.85 0.16
CA PHE A 206 5.48 7.63 -1.11
C PHE A 206 5.46 6.15 -1.54
N ASN A 207 6.48 5.35 -1.20
CA ASN A 207 6.55 3.92 -1.54
C ASN A 207 5.71 3.02 -0.62
N GLU A 208 5.25 3.54 0.52
CA GLU A 208 4.42 2.85 1.51
C GLU A 208 2.95 3.31 1.44
N MET A 209 2.60 4.14 0.46
CA MET A 209 1.25 4.64 0.22
C MET A 209 0.49 3.72 -0.73
N PHE A 210 -0.69 3.30 -0.30
CA PHE A 210 -1.59 2.39 -1.01
C PHE A 210 -2.92 3.06 -1.34
N SER A 211 -3.46 2.68 -2.49
CA SER A 211 -4.86 2.90 -2.87
C SER A 211 -5.52 1.53 -3.04
N VAL A 212 -6.64 1.33 -2.36
CA VAL A 212 -7.38 0.07 -2.37
C VAL A 212 -8.73 0.30 -3.05
N VAL A 213 -8.98 -0.42 -4.14
CA VAL A 213 -10.19 -0.26 -4.96
C VAL A 213 -11.03 -1.52 -4.89
N LYS A 214 -12.27 -1.38 -4.43
CA LYS A 214 -13.25 -2.47 -4.38
C LYS A 214 -13.56 -2.98 -5.78
N ARG A 215 -13.60 -4.30 -5.96
CA ARG A 215 -14.06 -4.94 -7.20
C ARG A 215 -15.58 -5.10 -7.17
N ALA A 216 -16.21 -5.23 -8.34
CA ALA A 216 -17.65 -5.48 -8.46
C ALA A 216 -18.10 -6.80 -7.80
N GLY A 217 -17.17 -7.76 -7.64
CA GLY A 217 -17.40 -9.00 -6.89
C GLY A 217 -16.67 -8.99 -5.54
N TRP A 218 -15.77 -9.96 -5.37
CA TRP A 218 -15.02 -10.14 -4.14
C TRP A 218 -13.61 -9.56 -4.22
N GLY A 219 -13.13 -9.15 -3.05
CA GLY A 219 -11.80 -8.60 -2.84
C GLY A 219 -11.57 -7.24 -3.48
N PHE A 220 -10.29 -6.91 -3.60
CA PHE A 220 -9.85 -5.56 -3.90
C PHE A 220 -8.66 -5.58 -4.86
N ARG A 221 -8.54 -4.52 -5.66
CA ARG A 221 -7.28 -4.21 -6.33
C ARG A 221 -6.48 -3.31 -5.41
N VAL A 222 -5.20 -3.64 -5.23
CA VAL A 222 -4.28 -2.87 -4.40
C VAL A 222 -3.26 -2.22 -5.32
N TYR A 223 -3.13 -0.91 -5.21
CA TYR A 223 -2.18 -0.10 -5.95
C TYR A 223 -1.20 0.56 -4.99
N LEU A 224 0.07 0.58 -5.34
CA LEU A 224 1.12 1.33 -4.67
C LEU A 224 1.35 2.64 -5.41
N ARG A 225 1.64 3.70 -4.67
CA ARG A 225 2.04 4.98 -5.23
C ARG A 225 3.50 4.92 -5.68
N ASP A 226 3.74 5.28 -6.93
CA ASP A 226 5.06 5.30 -7.56
C ASP A 226 5.29 6.69 -8.15
N GLY A 227 5.82 7.59 -7.31
CA GLY A 227 5.85 9.03 -7.60
C GLY A 227 4.44 9.59 -7.80
N GLN A 228 4.09 9.88 -9.06
CA GLN A 228 2.77 10.38 -9.45
C GLN A 228 1.86 9.31 -10.08
N ALA A 229 2.37 8.10 -10.29
CA ALA A 229 1.62 7.00 -10.87
C ALA A 229 1.09 6.05 -9.79
N LEU A 230 0.04 5.29 -10.16
CA LEU A 230 -0.42 4.14 -9.40
C LEU A 230 0.00 2.87 -10.13
N ARG A 231 0.65 1.95 -9.41
CA ARG A 231 1.09 0.67 -9.95
C ARG A 231 0.48 -0.47 -9.13
N PRO A 232 -0.06 -1.51 -9.77
CA PRO A 232 -0.67 -2.60 -9.03
C PRO A 232 0.35 -3.40 -8.21
N LEU A 233 -0.12 -3.92 -7.08
CA LEU A 233 0.54 -4.98 -6.33
C LEU A 233 0.33 -6.32 -7.05
N GLY A 234 1.40 -7.06 -7.28
CA GLY A 234 1.36 -8.37 -7.91
C GLY A 234 2.58 -9.22 -7.56
N LYS A 235 2.93 -10.12 -8.47
CA LYS A 235 4.12 -10.98 -8.36
C LYS A 235 5.06 -10.71 -9.54
N ASP A 236 6.36 -10.67 -9.29
CA ASP A 236 7.36 -10.58 -10.36
C ASP A 236 7.58 -11.94 -11.05
N ALA A 237 8.56 -12.01 -11.96
CA ALA A 237 8.86 -13.22 -12.72
C ALA A 237 9.32 -14.40 -11.84
N ASP A 238 9.86 -14.10 -10.66
CA ASP A 238 10.33 -15.09 -9.68
C ASP A 238 9.23 -15.47 -8.68
N GLY A 239 8.04 -14.87 -8.80
CA GLY A 239 6.91 -15.10 -7.91
C GLY A 239 6.93 -14.28 -6.62
N ASN A 240 7.90 -13.37 -6.46
CA ASN A 240 7.99 -12.51 -5.28
C ASN A 240 6.97 -11.38 -5.35
N LEU A 241 6.48 -10.93 -4.19
CA LEU A 241 5.58 -9.78 -4.13
C LEU A 241 6.30 -8.52 -4.60
N ALA A 242 5.69 -7.82 -5.54
CA ALA A 242 6.31 -6.67 -6.18
C ALA A 242 5.27 -5.66 -6.70
N ARG A 243 5.73 -4.43 -6.86
CA ARG A 243 5.06 -3.42 -7.68
C ARG A 243 5.30 -3.77 -9.16
N VAL A 244 4.23 -4.08 -9.88
CA VAL A 244 4.30 -4.55 -11.27
C VAL A 244 3.63 -3.59 -12.26
N GLY A 245 3.89 -3.77 -13.56
CA GLY A 245 3.28 -2.94 -14.61
C GLY A 245 1.78 -3.23 -14.79
N ALA A 246 1.38 -4.49 -14.61
CA ALA A 246 0.00 -4.97 -14.67
C ALA A 246 -0.17 -6.16 -13.73
N SER A 247 -1.35 -6.32 -13.14
CA SER A 247 -1.68 -7.45 -12.27
C SER A 247 -3.17 -7.78 -12.39
N ASN A 248 -3.47 -9.06 -12.50
CA ASN A 248 -4.83 -9.58 -12.37
C ASN A 248 -5.12 -10.14 -10.97
N ILE A 249 -4.12 -10.12 -10.09
CA ILE A 249 -4.26 -10.57 -8.70
C ILE A 249 -5.18 -9.59 -7.98
N TRP A 250 -6.09 -10.14 -7.20
CA TRP A 250 -6.90 -9.39 -6.26
C TRP A 250 -6.60 -9.86 -4.85
N TRP A 251 -6.89 -8.98 -3.91
CA TRP A 251 -6.49 -9.13 -2.52
C TRP A 251 -7.72 -9.21 -1.65
N GLY A 252 -7.73 -10.20 -0.77
CA GLY A 252 -8.67 -10.33 0.32
C GLY A 252 -8.20 -9.53 1.53
N PHE A 253 -9.15 -8.86 2.19
CA PHE A 253 -8.93 -8.24 3.49
C PHE A 253 -9.89 -8.88 4.47
N THR A 254 -9.34 -9.53 5.48
CA THR A 254 -10.11 -10.10 6.59
C THR A 254 -9.76 -9.31 7.84
N ARG A 255 -10.74 -8.61 8.39
CA ARG A 255 -10.55 -7.84 9.62
C ARG A 255 -10.34 -8.78 10.80
N VAL A 256 -9.33 -8.49 11.62
CA VAL A 256 -9.05 -9.21 12.86
C VAL A 256 -9.70 -8.45 14.01
N ASP A 257 -10.89 -8.90 14.43
CA ASP A 257 -11.55 -8.37 15.61
C ASP A 257 -11.00 -9.09 16.85
N TRP A 258 -10.11 -8.42 17.60
CA TRP A 258 -9.49 -8.96 18.82
C TRP A 258 -10.52 -9.38 19.90
N ALA A 259 -11.75 -8.89 19.79
CA ALA A 259 -12.80 -9.12 20.79
C ALA A 259 -13.40 -10.53 20.76
N SER A 260 -13.40 -11.23 19.62
CA SER A 260 -14.16 -12.50 19.49
C SER A 260 -13.40 -13.76 19.93
N ASP A 261 -12.07 -13.72 20.02
CA ASP A 261 -11.29 -14.94 20.33
C ASP A 261 -11.09 -15.19 21.83
N GLN A 262 -11.18 -14.16 22.69
CA GLN A 262 -11.06 -14.36 24.14
C GLN A 262 -12.30 -15.05 24.74
N ASP A 263 -13.48 -14.84 24.16
CA ASP A 263 -14.72 -15.46 24.65
C ASP A 263 -14.79 -16.95 24.28
N ALA A 264 -14.30 -17.33 23.09
CA ALA A 264 -14.28 -18.72 22.64
C ALA A 264 -13.32 -19.61 23.47
N GLN A 265 -12.27 -19.03 24.05
CA GLN A 265 -11.32 -19.77 24.87
C GLN A 265 -11.77 -19.93 26.33
N LYS A 266 -12.73 -19.11 26.79
CA LYS A 266 -13.24 -19.15 28.16
C LYS A 266 -14.29 -20.24 28.38
N GLU A 267 -15.08 -20.58 27.36
CA GLU A 267 -16.11 -21.63 27.47
C GLU A 267 -15.56 -23.06 27.51
N GLY A 268 -14.26 -23.26 27.21
CA GLY A 268 -13.62 -24.58 27.26
C GLY A 268 -13.06 -24.99 28.62
N LEU A 269 -13.02 -24.10 29.62
CA LEU A 269 -12.39 -24.36 30.92
C LEU A 269 -13.37 -24.59 32.08
N ASP A 270 -14.64 -24.26 31.93
CA ASP A 270 -15.65 -24.43 33.00
C ASP A 270 -16.42 -25.77 32.89
N GLY A 271 -15.98 -26.68 32.00
CA GLY A 271 -16.67 -27.93 31.69
C GLY A 271 -16.04 -29.23 32.23
N VAL A 272 -15.12 -29.16 33.21
CA VAL A 272 -14.50 -30.36 33.84
C VAL A 272 -14.69 -30.36 35.34
#